data_AF-D0MG62-F1
#
_entry.id   AF-D0MG62-F1
#
_cell.length_a   1.000
_cell.length_b   1.000
_cell.length_c   1.000
_cell.angle_alpha   90.00
_cell.angle_beta   90.00
_cell.angle_gamma   90.00
#
_symmetry.space_group_name_H-M   'P 1'
#
loop_
_entity.id
_entity.type
_entity.pdbx_description
1 polymer ?
#
loop_
_entity_poly.entity_id
_entity_poly.type
_entity_poly.pdbx_seq_one_letter_code
_entity_poly.pdbx_strand_id
1 'polypeptide(L)'
;MEKQRGKQPTKKAQILSLYRSGIQNVEDLALLTGSRPSYVGAVLREAGLAPGYVDLYTSTRHPVNVYSRYFAGRLGYRDVETARESVALIDQLYRQFARTGDRAGQHHAMVMALTMFNRARWSGKQDAAEVYRRWLLRQLRAGRPRRAEKPESASAT
;
A
#
# COMPACT_ATOMS: atom_id res chain seq x y z
N MET A 1 11.49 42.09 -32.53
CA MET A 1 10.63 41.73 -31.38
C MET A 1 10.82 40.25 -31.08
N GLU A 2 11.71 39.96 -30.13
CA GLU A 2 12.04 38.61 -29.70
C GLU A 2 10.92 38.09 -28.80
N LYS A 3 10.18 37.06 -29.24
CA LYS A 3 9.14 36.41 -28.44
C LYS A 3 9.83 35.72 -27.26
N GLN A 4 9.74 36.32 -26.07
CA GLN A 4 9.99 35.62 -24.81
C GLN A 4 9.04 34.42 -24.71
N ARG A 5 9.50 33.23 -25.10
CA ARG A 5 8.87 31.97 -24.72
C ARG A 5 9.08 31.81 -23.22
N GLY A 6 8.17 32.37 -22.42
CA GLY A 6 8.11 32.11 -20.98
C GLY A 6 8.14 30.59 -20.77
N LYS A 7 9.12 30.11 -20.00
CA LYS A 7 9.22 28.69 -19.65
C LYS A 7 7.87 28.26 -19.09
N GLN A 8 7.20 27.33 -19.79
CA GLN A 8 5.94 26.76 -19.31
C GLN A 8 6.13 26.28 -17.87
N PRO A 9 5.24 26.66 -16.93
CA PRO A 9 5.39 26.27 -15.54
C PRO A 9 5.43 24.74 -15.45
N THR A 10 6.35 24.20 -14.64
CA THR A 10 6.47 22.75 -14.47
C THR A 10 5.18 22.19 -13.87
N LYS A 11 4.89 20.90 -14.11
CA LYS A 11 3.73 20.23 -13.49
C LYS A 11 3.70 20.42 -11.96
N LYS A 12 4.86 20.32 -11.31
CA LYS A 12 4.99 20.60 -9.86
C LYS A 12 4.54 22.03 -9.50
N ALA A 13 4.98 23.04 -10.25
CA ALA A 13 4.57 24.43 -10.01
C ALA A 13 3.07 24.64 -10.26
N GLN A 14 2.51 24.04 -11.32
CA GLN A 14 1.08 24.10 -11.62
C GLN A 14 0.24 23.48 -10.49
N ILE A 15 0.61 22.28 -10.01
CA ILE A 15 -0.07 21.60 -8.89
C ILE A 15 -0.09 22.50 -7.64
N LEU A 16 1.05 23.07 -7.26
CA LEU A 16 1.15 23.92 -6.07
C LEU A 16 0.36 25.22 -6.22
N SER A 17 0.32 25.79 -7.42
CA SER A 17 -0.47 26.99 -7.71
C SER A 17 -1.97 26.72 -7.57
N LEU A 18 -2.48 25.65 -8.17
CA LEU A 18 -3.89 25.27 -8.12
C LEU A 18 -4.34 24.90 -6.70
N TYR A 19 -3.48 24.22 -5.93
CA TYR A 19 -3.78 23.93 -4.53
C TYR A 19 -3.91 25.21 -3.69
N ARG A 20 -2.99 26.15 -3.88
CA ARG A 20 -3.03 27.45 -3.18
C ARG A 20 -4.18 28.34 -3.62
N SER A 21 -4.71 28.16 -4.83
CA SER A 21 -5.92 28.84 -5.31
C SER A 21 -7.22 28.18 -4.81
N GLY A 22 -7.14 27.13 -3.99
CA GLY A 22 -8.30 26.52 -3.32
C GLY A 22 -8.74 25.16 -3.87
N ILE A 23 -8.12 24.64 -4.93
CA ILE A 23 -8.43 23.30 -5.46
C ILE A 23 -7.66 22.27 -4.63
N GLN A 24 -8.27 21.82 -3.53
CA GLN A 24 -7.59 20.96 -2.55
C GLN A 24 -7.83 19.46 -2.77
N ASN A 25 -8.75 19.10 -3.66
CA ASN A 25 -9.00 17.71 -4.05
C ASN A 25 -7.88 17.20 -4.99
N VAL A 26 -7.30 16.05 -4.68
CA VAL A 26 -6.16 15.49 -5.43
C VAL A 26 -6.58 14.94 -6.80
N GLU A 27 -7.77 14.38 -6.92
CA GLU A 27 -8.32 13.92 -8.18
C GLU A 27 -8.54 15.08 -9.16
N ASP A 28 -9.09 16.20 -8.70
CA ASP A 28 -9.31 17.41 -9.49
C ASP A 28 -7.98 18.02 -9.96
N LEU A 29 -6.98 18.09 -9.08
CA LEU A 29 -5.63 18.53 -9.42
C LEU A 29 -4.96 17.61 -10.45
N ALA A 30 -5.16 16.30 -10.33
CA ALA A 30 -4.64 15.33 -11.28
C ALA A 30 -5.25 15.52 -12.66
N LEU A 31 -6.57 15.73 -12.71
CA LEU A 31 -7.32 16.01 -13.95
C LEU A 31 -6.84 17.32 -14.60
N LEU A 32 -6.80 18.42 -13.85
CA LEU A 32 -6.45 19.74 -14.38
C LEU A 32 -5.00 19.86 -14.84
N THR A 33 -4.07 19.08 -14.25
CA THR A 33 -2.64 19.13 -14.60
C THR A 33 -2.20 18.00 -15.53
N GLY A 34 -3.10 17.09 -15.91
CA GLY A 34 -2.76 15.88 -16.66
C GLY A 34 -1.69 15.04 -15.94
N SER A 35 -1.81 14.91 -14.62
CA SER A 35 -0.89 14.19 -13.75
C SER A 35 -1.57 12.95 -13.16
N ARG A 36 -0.79 12.00 -12.65
CA ARG A 36 -1.35 10.90 -11.85
C ARG A 36 -1.67 11.40 -10.43
N PRO A 37 -2.78 10.97 -9.80
CA PRO A 37 -3.09 11.30 -8.41
C PRO A 37 -1.95 11.01 -7.43
N SER A 38 -1.22 9.91 -7.65
CA SER A 38 -0.03 9.55 -6.86
C SER A 38 1.09 10.58 -6.94
N TYR A 39 1.32 11.18 -8.11
CA TYR A 39 2.32 12.24 -8.31
C TYR A 39 1.88 13.55 -7.66
N VAL A 40 0.60 13.92 -7.81
CA VAL A 40 0.01 15.09 -7.15
C VAL A 40 0.14 14.97 -5.63
N GLY A 41 -0.28 13.84 -5.06
CA GLY A 41 -0.16 13.57 -3.62
C GLY A 41 1.30 13.63 -3.13
N ALA A 42 2.26 13.12 -3.92
CA ALA A 42 3.68 13.22 -3.59
C ALA A 42 4.18 14.68 -3.59
N VAL A 43 3.82 15.48 -4.60
CA VAL A 43 4.20 16.90 -4.70
C VAL A 43 3.65 17.71 -3.54
N LEU A 44 2.36 17.54 -3.21
CA LEU A 44 1.72 18.27 -2.11
C LEU A 44 2.36 17.90 -0.77
N ARG A 45 2.59 16.62 -0.54
CA ARG A 45 3.27 16.13 0.67
C ARG A 45 4.70 16.66 0.81
N GLU A 46 5.50 16.64 -0.26
CA GLU A 46 6.85 17.24 -0.27
C GLU A 46 6.85 18.72 0.08
N ALA A 47 5.78 19.44 -0.28
CA ALA A 47 5.60 20.85 0.02
C ALA A 47 5.02 21.12 1.43
N GLY A 48 4.87 20.08 2.27
CA GLY A 48 4.27 20.21 3.60
C GLY A 48 2.76 20.45 3.58
N LEU A 49 2.12 20.30 2.43
CA LEU A 49 0.67 20.37 2.29
C LEU A 49 0.12 18.96 2.59
N ALA A 50 -0.87 18.88 3.46
CA ALA A 50 -1.46 17.63 3.92
C ALA A 50 -2.84 17.40 3.28
N PRO A 51 -2.93 17.12 1.96
CA PRO A 51 -4.18 16.64 1.41
C PRO A 51 -4.44 15.31 2.13
N GLY A 52 -5.63 15.06 2.65
CA GLY A 52 -6.00 13.76 3.24
C GLY A 52 -5.90 12.57 2.26
N TYR A 53 -5.24 12.73 1.12
CA TYR A 53 -5.01 11.76 0.08
C TYR A 53 -3.98 10.70 0.51
N VAL A 54 -4.44 9.45 0.51
CA VAL A 54 -3.65 8.27 0.85
C VAL A 54 -3.57 7.37 -0.36
N ASP A 55 -2.38 7.30 -0.97
CA ASP A 55 -2.13 6.35 -2.06
C ASP A 55 -1.80 4.97 -1.50
N LEU A 56 -2.67 3.99 -1.77
CA LEU A 56 -2.56 2.60 -1.31
C LEU A 56 -1.25 1.92 -1.74
N TYR A 57 -0.66 2.38 -2.84
CA TYR A 57 0.48 1.73 -3.49
C TYR A 57 1.83 2.40 -3.16
N THR A 58 1.85 3.67 -2.77
CA THR A 58 3.09 4.46 -2.57
C THR A 58 3.19 5.08 -1.17
N SER A 59 2.08 5.23 -0.43
CA SER A 59 2.09 5.92 0.86
C SER A 59 2.47 5.06 2.06
N THR A 60 2.89 3.80 1.87
CA THR A 60 3.24 2.88 2.98
C THR A 60 4.43 3.33 3.85
N ARG A 61 5.19 4.34 3.41
CA ARG A 61 6.31 4.92 4.19
C ARG A 61 5.86 6.01 5.16
N HIS A 62 4.60 6.45 5.06
CA HIS A 62 4.05 7.49 5.91
C HIS A 62 2.92 6.92 6.76
N PRO A 63 2.79 7.33 8.04
CA PRO A 63 1.68 6.91 8.86
C PRO A 63 0.36 7.45 8.30
N VAL A 64 -0.50 6.58 7.77
CA VAL A 64 -1.84 6.95 7.28
C VAL A 64 -2.94 6.51 8.24
N ASN A 65 -2.59 5.66 9.21
CA ASN A 65 -3.41 5.28 10.35
C ASN A 65 -2.51 4.84 11.52
N VAL A 66 -3.13 4.49 12.65
CA VAL A 66 -2.44 4.06 13.88
C VAL A 66 -1.56 2.82 13.72
N TYR A 67 -1.78 2.00 12.68
CA TYR A 67 -1.02 0.78 12.39
C TYR A 67 0.17 1.02 11.46
N SER A 68 0.08 2.01 10.57
CA SER A 68 1.11 2.29 9.56
C SER A 68 2.49 2.57 10.17
N ARG A 69 2.53 3.17 11.37
CA ARG A 69 3.77 3.41 12.12
C ARG A 69 4.59 2.15 12.41
N TYR A 70 3.94 0.99 12.53
CA TYR A 70 4.65 -0.27 12.80
C TYR A 70 5.44 -0.77 11.58
N PHE A 71 5.06 -0.34 10.37
CA PHE A 71 5.61 -0.83 9.10
C PHE A 71 6.41 0.23 8.33
N ALA A 72 6.20 1.51 8.63
CA ALA A 72 6.82 2.63 7.93
C ALA A 72 8.35 2.49 7.89
N GLY A 73 8.92 2.45 6.68
CA GLY A 73 10.37 2.35 6.47
C GLY A 73 10.99 0.98 6.77
N ARG A 74 10.22 -0.02 7.21
CA ARG A 74 10.73 -1.32 7.70
C ARG A 74 10.47 -2.49 6.75
N LEU A 75 9.80 -2.24 5.63
CA LEU A 75 9.48 -3.26 4.64
C LEU A 75 10.26 -3.02 3.35
N GLY A 76 10.80 -4.09 2.76
CA GLY A 76 11.61 -4.06 1.56
C GLY A 76 11.43 -5.28 0.67
N TYR A 77 11.80 -5.13 -0.59
CA TYR A 77 11.69 -6.18 -1.61
C TYR A 77 12.87 -6.09 -2.57
N ARG A 78 14.06 -5.73 -2.04
CA ARG A 78 15.23 -5.55 -2.89
C ARG A 78 15.62 -6.87 -3.53
N ASP A 79 15.60 -7.92 -2.72
CA ASP A 79 15.95 -9.31 -2.98
C ASP A 79 15.07 -10.24 -2.09
N VAL A 80 15.30 -11.55 -2.19
CA VAL A 80 14.55 -12.58 -1.45
C VAL A 80 14.77 -12.48 0.06
N GLU A 81 15.99 -12.15 0.50
CA GLU A 81 16.34 -12.04 1.92
C GLU A 81 15.59 -10.88 2.58
N THR A 82 15.67 -9.69 1.98
CA THR A 82 14.92 -8.51 2.41
C THR A 82 13.40 -8.79 2.48
N ALA A 83 12.88 -9.54 1.50
CA ALA A 83 11.46 -9.93 1.49
C ALA A 83 11.12 -10.89 2.63
N ARG A 84 12.01 -11.83 2.98
CA ARG A 84 11.83 -12.74 4.12
C ARG A 84 11.82 -11.99 5.45
N GLU A 85 12.75 -11.06 5.65
CA GLU A 85 12.79 -10.20 6.84
C GLU A 85 11.50 -9.39 6.99
N SER A 86 11.03 -8.82 5.88
CA SER A 86 9.79 -8.06 5.83
C SER A 86 8.57 -8.93 6.17
N VAL A 87 8.50 -10.14 5.62
CA VAL A 87 7.43 -11.10 5.94
C VAL A 87 7.51 -11.57 7.40
N ALA A 88 8.70 -11.76 7.96
CA ALA A 88 8.87 -12.12 9.37
C ALA A 88 8.31 -11.02 10.29
N LEU A 89 8.61 -9.75 10.01
CA LEU A 89 8.04 -8.61 10.72
C LEU A 89 6.51 -8.56 10.60
N ILE A 90 5.98 -8.73 9.38
CA ILE A 90 4.54 -8.77 9.13
C ILE A 90 3.87 -9.88 9.93
N ASP A 91 4.44 -11.09 9.92
CA ASP A 91 3.90 -12.25 10.63
C ASP A 91 3.91 -12.04 12.14
N GLN A 92 5.00 -11.48 12.68
CA GLN A 92 5.09 -11.12 14.11
C GLN A 92 3.99 -10.15 14.51
N LEU A 93 3.81 -9.05 13.77
CA LEU A 93 2.81 -8.03 14.06
C LEU A 93 1.39 -8.59 13.88
N TYR A 94 1.14 -9.37 12.82
CA TYR A 94 -0.15 -10.04 12.61
C TYR A 94 -0.53 -10.93 13.79
N ARG A 95 0.40 -11.76 14.29
CA ARG A 95 0.19 -12.61 15.47
C ARG A 95 0.00 -11.80 16.76
N GLN A 96 0.72 -10.69 16.91
CA GLN A 96 0.55 -9.79 18.04
C GLN A 96 -0.87 -9.20 18.08
N PHE A 97 -1.35 -8.66 16.95
CA PHE A 97 -2.72 -8.16 16.83
C PHE A 97 -3.76 -9.27 17.03
N ALA A 98 -3.49 -10.49 16.57
CA ALA A 98 -4.36 -11.63 16.83
C ALA A 98 -4.51 -11.97 18.31
N ARG A 99 -3.42 -11.93 19.09
CA ARG A 99 -3.46 -12.19 20.54
C ARG A 99 -4.30 -11.17 21.31
N THR A 100 -4.36 -9.93 20.84
CA THR A 100 -5.16 -8.87 21.48
C THR A 100 -6.57 -8.74 20.91
N GLY A 101 -6.99 -9.64 20.01
CA GLY A 101 -8.29 -9.56 19.34
C GLY A 101 -8.40 -8.42 18.32
N ASP A 102 -7.29 -7.76 17.98
CA ASP A 102 -7.27 -6.62 17.08
C ASP A 102 -7.38 -7.08 15.61
N ARG A 103 -8.60 -7.00 15.08
CA ARG A 103 -8.89 -7.36 13.69
C ARG A 103 -8.43 -6.30 12.70
N ALA A 104 -8.46 -5.02 13.07
CA ALA A 104 -8.03 -3.92 12.21
C ALA A 104 -6.51 -3.97 12.00
N GLY A 105 -5.75 -4.27 13.05
CA GLY A 105 -4.30 -4.49 12.98
C GLY A 105 -3.94 -5.71 12.12
N GLN A 106 -4.64 -6.84 12.27
CA GLN A 106 -4.48 -8.01 11.40
C GLN A 106 -4.74 -7.68 9.93
N HIS A 107 -5.85 -6.99 9.66
CA HIS A 107 -6.19 -6.55 8.31
C HIS A 107 -5.09 -5.64 7.74
N HIS A 108 -4.59 -4.67 8.50
CA HIS A 108 -3.53 -3.78 8.04
C HIS A 108 -2.23 -4.54 7.72
N ALA A 109 -1.84 -5.52 8.53
CA ALA A 109 -0.68 -6.38 8.23
C ALA A 109 -0.86 -7.15 6.92
N MET A 110 -2.06 -7.67 6.64
CA MET A 110 -2.38 -8.32 5.37
C MET A 110 -2.29 -7.35 4.18
N VAL A 111 -2.81 -6.13 4.34
CA VAL A 111 -2.70 -5.08 3.31
C VAL A 111 -1.24 -4.74 3.04
N MET A 112 -0.40 -4.62 4.06
CA MET A 112 1.04 -4.38 3.88
C MET A 112 1.72 -5.51 3.10
N ALA A 113 1.42 -6.78 3.41
CA ALA A 113 1.95 -7.91 2.64
C ALA A 113 1.50 -7.87 1.17
N LEU A 114 0.23 -7.54 0.90
CA LEU A 114 -0.30 -7.40 -0.46
C LEU A 114 0.36 -6.25 -1.23
N THR A 115 0.54 -5.09 -0.58
CA THR A 115 1.24 -3.96 -1.21
C THR A 115 2.66 -4.32 -1.59
N MET A 116 3.40 -5.01 -0.71
CA MET A 116 4.77 -5.43 -0.98
C MET A 116 4.85 -6.51 -2.06
N PHE A 117 3.92 -7.46 -2.07
CA PHE A 117 3.77 -8.43 -3.16
C PHE A 117 3.62 -7.74 -4.51
N ASN A 118 2.67 -6.81 -4.63
CA ASN A 118 2.39 -6.09 -5.89
C ASN A 118 3.60 -5.26 -6.33
N ARG A 119 4.26 -4.57 -5.38
CA ARG A 119 5.49 -3.82 -5.67
C ARG A 119 6.63 -4.67 -6.19
N ALA A 120 6.89 -5.80 -5.55
CA ALA A 120 7.93 -6.72 -6.00
C ALA A 120 7.60 -7.25 -7.41
N ARG A 121 6.36 -7.70 -7.63
CA ARG A 121 5.89 -8.26 -8.89
C ARG A 121 5.99 -7.27 -10.05
N TRP A 122 5.47 -6.04 -9.89
CA TRP A 122 5.48 -5.03 -10.95
C TRP A 122 6.85 -4.36 -11.14
N SER A 123 7.79 -4.56 -10.21
CA SER A 123 9.21 -4.18 -10.39
C SER A 123 10.06 -5.31 -10.98
N GLY A 124 9.45 -6.40 -11.46
CA GLY A 124 10.17 -7.53 -12.06
C GLY A 124 10.82 -8.52 -11.08
N LYS A 125 10.65 -8.33 -9.76
CA LYS A 125 11.31 -9.15 -8.73
C LYS A 125 10.43 -10.31 -8.29
N GLN A 126 10.26 -11.28 -9.19
CA GLN A 126 9.31 -12.38 -9.00
C GLN A 126 9.64 -13.25 -7.77
N ASP A 127 10.93 -13.54 -7.53
CA ASP A 127 11.32 -14.37 -6.40
C ASP A 127 11.01 -13.71 -5.05
N ALA A 128 11.27 -12.41 -4.94
CA ALA A 128 10.88 -11.63 -3.77
C ALA A 128 9.36 -11.54 -3.62
N ALA A 129 8.62 -11.40 -4.73
CA ALA A 129 7.16 -11.38 -4.72
C ALA A 129 6.57 -12.70 -4.21
N GLU A 130 7.15 -13.84 -4.61
CA GLU A 130 6.69 -15.17 -4.20
C GLU A 130 6.77 -15.37 -2.68
N VAL A 131 7.75 -14.76 -2.00
CA VAL A 131 7.85 -14.77 -0.52
C VAL A 131 6.59 -14.17 0.12
N TYR A 132 6.15 -12.99 -0.34
CA TYR A 132 4.93 -12.35 0.14
C TYR A 132 3.67 -13.14 -0.24
N ARG A 133 3.60 -13.65 -1.47
CA ARG A 133 2.46 -14.44 -1.96
C ARG A 133 2.23 -15.69 -1.11
N ARG A 134 3.29 -16.45 -0.80
CA ARG A 134 3.19 -17.66 0.04
C ARG A 134 2.64 -17.34 1.43
N TRP A 135 3.09 -16.24 2.03
CA TRP A 135 2.56 -15.78 3.30
C TRP A 135 1.06 -15.45 3.22
N LEU A 136 0.64 -14.66 2.23
CA LEU A 136 -0.77 -14.28 2.03
C LEU A 136 -1.67 -15.51 1.84
N LEU A 137 -1.26 -16.45 0.99
CA LEU A 137 -2.01 -17.68 0.74
C LEU A 137 -2.16 -18.53 2.00
N ARG A 138 -1.13 -18.58 2.84
CA ARG A 138 -1.19 -19.28 4.14
C ARG A 138 -2.25 -18.65 5.05
N GLN A 139 -2.27 -17.32 5.18
CA GLN A 139 -3.25 -16.64 6.05
C GLN A 139 -4.69 -16.79 5.54
N LEU A 140 -4.90 -16.67 4.22
CA LEU A 140 -6.23 -16.84 3.62
C LEU A 140 -6.76 -18.27 3.77
N ARG A 141 -5.88 -19.27 3.75
CA ARG A 141 -6.25 -20.67 4.03
C ARG A 141 -6.59 -20.89 5.50
N ALA A 142 -5.81 -20.31 6.41
CA ALA A 142 -6.05 -20.43 7.86
C ALA A 142 -7.38 -19.79 8.30
N GLY A 143 -7.84 -18.75 7.60
CA GLY A 143 -9.12 -18.09 7.88
C GLY A 143 -10.35 -18.79 7.30
N ARG A 144 -10.20 -19.85 6.49
CA ARG A 144 -11.35 -20.59 5.95
C ARG A 144 -11.94 -21.43 7.09
N PRO A 145 -13.25 -21.30 7.41
CA PRO A 145 -13.88 -22.27 8.30
C PRO A 145 -13.70 -23.64 7.68
N ARG A 146 -13.18 -24.59 8.48
CA ARG A 146 -13.06 -25.99 8.07
C ARG A 146 -14.47 -26.40 7.64
N ARG A 147 -14.68 -26.72 6.37
CA ARG A 147 -15.96 -27.30 5.93
C ARG A 147 -16.22 -28.45 6.88
N ALA A 148 -17.32 -28.39 7.63
CA ALA A 148 -17.78 -29.56 8.36
C ALA A 148 -17.97 -30.65 7.30
N GLU A 149 -17.09 -31.64 7.30
CA GLU A 149 -17.32 -32.88 6.57
C GLU A 149 -18.65 -33.38 7.10
N LYS A 150 -19.68 -33.39 6.23
CA LYS A 150 -20.91 -34.09 6.55
C LYS A 150 -20.49 -35.52 6.87
N PRO A 151 -20.86 -36.10 8.02
CA PRO A 151 -20.64 -37.50 8.26
C PRO A 151 -21.32 -38.24 7.10
N GLU A 152 -20.52 -38.98 6.35
CA GLU A 152 -21.01 -39.90 5.33
C GLU A 152 -22.01 -40.80 6.03
N SER A 153 -23.28 -40.63 5.67
CA SER A 153 -24.38 -41.37 6.25
C SER A 153 -24.04 -42.85 6.12
N ALA A 154 -23.96 -43.52 7.26
CA ALA A 154 -24.05 -44.96 7.33
C ALA A 154 -25.39 -45.37 6.71
N SER A 155 -25.42 -45.57 5.40
CA SER A 155 -26.45 -46.34 4.72
C SER A 155 -25.98 -47.79 4.77
N ALA A 156 -26.37 -48.42 5.88
CA ALA A 156 -26.54 -49.86 5.94
C ALA A 156 -27.51 -50.29 4.83
N THR A 157 -27.09 -51.23 3.99
CA THR A 157 -27.90 -52.37 3.57
C THR A 157 -27.00 -53.48 3.08
#